data_AF-A0AAV7NM71-F1
#
_entry.id   AF-A0AAV7NM71-F1
#
_cell.length_a   1.000
_cell.length_b   1.000
_cell.length_c   1.000
_cell.angle_alpha   90.00
_cell.angle_beta   90.00
_cell.angle_gamma   90.00
#
_symmetry.space_group_name_H-M   'P 1'
#
loop_
_entity.id
_entity.type
_entity.pdbx_description
1 polymer ?
#
loop_
_entity_poly.entity_id
_entity_poly.type
_entity_poly.pdbx_seq_one_letter_code
_entity_poly.pdbx_strand_id
1 'polypeptide(L)'
;MLSKGAIEMVPSLQRGRGFYSRFFLIRKKSSLWRPILDLRQLKKYLKKQSFRIVTLKDVLQLLNRGNFMASLDLQEADFHVPIHPKHRKFLRFMVAGQHFQFRELPFRLKTAPWIITKCFAPVAAYLRRLKHQVFPYLDDWLLKALNISALRHSLKTTLRLFQQSLSTETSHSSSLPEG
;
A
#
# COMPACT_ATOMS: atom_id res chain seq x y z
N MET A 1 -13.94 5.98 -4.39
CA MET A 1 -13.03 5.07 -5.12
C MET A 1 -12.77 5.59 -6.53
N LEU A 2 -13.79 5.81 -7.36
CA LEU A 2 -13.63 6.48 -8.66
C LEU A 2 -13.04 7.89 -8.50
N SER A 3 -13.61 8.71 -7.62
CA SER A 3 -13.11 10.06 -7.29
C SER A 3 -11.71 10.09 -6.68
N LYS A 4 -11.21 8.94 -6.20
CA LYS A 4 -9.85 8.79 -5.63
C LYS A 4 -8.87 8.16 -6.63
N GLY A 5 -9.28 7.84 -7.86
CA GLY A 5 -8.41 7.20 -8.86
C GLY A 5 -8.14 5.70 -8.67
N ALA A 6 -8.55 5.10 -7.54
CA ALA A 6 -8.27 3.70 -7.21
C ALA A 6 -8.89 2.66 -8.15
N ILE A 7 -9.96 3.02 -8.86
CA ILE A 7 -10.63 2.15 -9.85
C ILE A 7 -10.92 2.94 -11.13
N GLU A 8 -11.01 2.22 -12.24
CA GLU A 8 -11.38 2.77 -13.55
C GLU A 8 -12.41 1.87 -14.23
N MET A 9 -13.10 2.40 -15.24
CA MET A 9 -13.95 1.57 -16.10
C MET A 9 -13.09 0.62 -16.93
N VAL A 10 -13.57 -0.60 -17.12
CA VAL A 10 -12.94 -1.52 -18.07
C VAL A 10 -13.17 -1.01 -19.49
N PRO A 11 -12.12 -0.90 -20.33
CA PRO A 11 -12.27 -0.53 -21.74
C PRO A 11 -13.33 -1.38 -22.44
N SER A 12 -14.16 -0.77 -23.29
CA SER A 12 -15.32 -1.42 -23.94
C SER A 12 -14.97 -2.78 -24.56
N LEU A 13 -13.88 -2.84 -25.32
CA LEU A 13 -13.36 -4.05 -25.98
C LEU A 13 -12.92 -5.17 -25.03
N GLN A 14 -12.77 -4.87 -23.75
CA GLN A 14 -12.30 -5.82 -22.72
C GLN A 14 -13.39 -6.17 -21.69
N ARG A 15 -14.60 -5.59 -21.82
CA ARG A 15 -15.73 -5.93 -20.95
C ARG A 15 -16.09 -7.41 -21.13
N GLY A 16 -16.50 -8.04 -20.04
CA GLY A 16 -16.76 -9.50 -19.99
C GLY A 16 -15.53 -10.40 -20.08
N ARG A 17 -14.33 -9.87 -20.38
CA ARG A 17 -13.07 -10.65 -20.41
C ARG A 17 -12.29 -10.49 -19.11
N GLY A 18 -11.44 -11.46 -18.78
CA GLY A 18 -10.58 -11.45 -17.59
C GLY A 18 -11.26 -12.07 -16.36
N PHE A 19 -10.76 -11.73 -15.16
CA PHE A 19 -11.23 -12.33 -13.92
C PHE A 19 -12.15 -11.36 -13.16
N TYR A 20 -13.41 -11.75 -12.97
CA TYR A 20 -14.40 -10.97 -12.22
C TYR A 20 -14.58 -11.55 -10.82
N SER A 21 -14.44 -10.69 -9.81
CA SER A 21 -14.66 -11.02 -8.41
C SER A 21 -15.92 -10.32 -7.90
N ARG A 22 -16.59 -10.92 -6.92
CA ARG A 22 -17.73 -10.29 -6.24
C ARG A 22 -17.26 -9.03 -5.51
N PHE A 23 -17.98 -7.94 -5.69
CA PHE A 23 -17.74 -6.69 -4.98
C PHE A 23 -18.94 -6.35 -4.08
N PHE A 24 -18.68 -5.94 -2.85
CA PHE A 24 -19.72 -5.58 -1.89
C PHE A 24 -19.20 -4.62 -0.83
N LEU A 25 -20.11 -3.97 -0.11
CA LEU A 25 -19.78 -3.05 0.97
C LEU A 25 -20.01 -3.71 2.34
N ILE A 26 -19.14 -3.44 3.30
CA ILE A 26 -19.34 -3.79 4.71
C ILE A 26 -19.38 -2.52 5.57
N ARG A 27 -20.20 -2.51 6.61
CA ARG A 27 -20.32 -1.36 7.53
C ARG A 27 -19.19 -1.39 8.57
N LYS A 28 -18.43 -0.31 8.72
CA LYS A 28 -17.47 -0.13 9.81
C LYS A 28 -18.21 0.31 11.07
N LYS A 29 -17.64 0.05 12.25
CA LYS A 29 -18.17 0.56 13.55
C LYS A 29 -18.31 2.08 13.56
N SER A 30 -17.50 2.80 12.77
CA SER A 30 -17.47 4.26 12.65
C SER A 30 -18.40 4.82 11.55
N SER A 31 -19.52 4.15 11.25
CA SER A 31 -20.52 4.56 10.24
C SER A 31 -20.06 4.63 8.76
N LEU A 32 -18.77 4.39 8.48
CA LEU A 32 -18.22 4.39 7.12
C LEU A 32 -18.42 3.04 6.43
N TRP A 33 -18.69 3.06 5.12
CA TRP A 33 -18.74 1.86 4.29
C TRP A 33 -17.34 1.50 3.77
N ARG A 34 -16.98 0.23 3.88
CA ARG A 34 -15.73 -0.31 3.36
C ARG A 34 -16.00 -1.18 2.12
N PRO A 35 -15.44 -0.83 0.96
CA PRO A 35 -15.54 -1.66 -0.23
C PRO A 35 -14.68 -2.92 -0.09
N ILE A 36 -15.24 -4.07 -0.46
CA ILE A 36 -14.60 -5.38 -0.40
C ILE A 36 -14.69 -6.04 -1.76
N LEU A 37 -13.53 -6.42 -2.30
CA LEU A 37 -13.40 -7.31 -3.44
C LEU A 37 -13.11 -8.74 -2.96
N ASP A 38 -13.98 -9.69 -3.28
CA ASP A 38 -13.82 -11.09 -2.88
C ASP A 38 -12.81 -11.83 -3.75
N LEU A 39 -11.56 -11.84 -3.28
CA LEU A 39 -10.45 -12.48 -3.99
C LEU A 39 -10.25 -13.95 -3.63
N ARG A 40 -11.21 -14.62 -2.98
CA ARG A 40 -11.10 -16.05 -2.60
C ARG A 40 -10.75 -16.95 -3.77
N GLN A 41 -11.37 -16.73 -4.93
CA GLN A 41 -11.11 -17.53 -6.11
C GLN A 41 -9.79 -17.16 -6.79
N LEU A 42 -9.49 -15.87 -6.93
CA LEU A 42 -8.21 -15.41 -7.52
C LEU A 42 -7.01 -15.97 -6.74
N LYS A 43 -7.13 -16.04 -5.40
CA LYS A 43 -6.08 -16.58 -4.52
C LYS A 43 -5.63 -17.99 -4.85
N LYS A 44 -6.47 -18.83 -5.46
CA LYS A 44 -6.11 -20.21 -5.84
C LYS A 44 -5.05 -20.27 -6.94
N TYR A 45 -4.93 -19.21 -7.74
CA TYR A 45 -3.99 -19.11 -8.85
C TYR A 45 -2.73 -18.30 -8.51
N LEU A 46 -2.69 -17.68 -7.32
CA LEU A 46 -1.53 -16.91 -6.87
C LEU A 46 -0.54 -17.85 -6.18
N LYS A 47 0.72 -17.80 -6.61
CA LYS A 47 1.80 -18.50 -5.92
C LYS A 47 1.95 -17.94 -4.50
N LYS A 48 1.84 -18.81 -3.48
CA LYS A 48 2.13 -18.44 -2.11
C LYS A 48 3.61 -18.06 -1.99
N GLN A 49 3.88 -16.81 -1.65
CA GLN A 49 5.22 -16.32 -1.33
C GLN A 49 5.45 -16.45 0.17
N SER A 50 6.52 -17.16 0.58
CA SER A 50 7.02 -17.08 1.95
C SER A 50 7.84 -15.81 2.11
N PHE A 51 7.61 -15.11 3.22
CA PHE A 51 8.41 -13.94 3.60
C PHE A 51 8.41 -13.81 5.11
N ARG A 52 9.48 -13.23 5.64
CA ARG A 52 9.58 -12.88 7.06
C ARG A 52 9.01 -11.49 7.26
N ILE A 53 7.98 -11.38 8.07
CA ILE A 53 7.51 -10.10 8.63
C ILE A 53 8.32 -9.85 9.90
N VAL A 54 8.64 -8.58 10.18
CA VAL A 54 9.20 -8.18 11.47
C VAL A 54 8.22 -8.60 12.56
N THR A 55 8.66 -9.39 13.52
CA THR A 55 7.80 -9.86 14.61
C THR A 55 7.82 -8.87 15.76
N LEU A 56 6.80 -8.91 16.61
CA LEU A 56 6.81 -8.14 17.86
C LEU A 56 8.06 -8.47 18.70
N LYS A 57 8.53 -9.72 18.69
CA LYS A 57 9.78 -10.12 19.36
C LYS A 57 10.99 -9.39 18.79
N ASP A 58 11.08 -9.28 17.45
CA ASP A 58 12.15 -8.52 16.80
C ASP A 58 12.10 -7.04 17.25
N VAL A 59 10.90 -6.44 17.33
CA VAL A 59 10.70 -5.06 17.82
C VAL A 59 11.10 -4.91 19.29
N LEU A 60 10.67 -5.83 20.17
CA LEU A 60 10.95 -5.80 21.60
C LEU A 60 12.46 -5.89 21.89
N GLN A 61 13.20 -6.69 21.13
CA GLN A 61 14.66 -6.78 21.25
C GLN A 61 15.38 -5.49 20.88
N LEU A 62 14.72 -4.59 20.14
CA LEU A 62 15.25 -3.29 19.76
C LEU A 62 14.94 -2.22 20.80
N LEU A 63 14.13 -2.51 21.81
CA LEU A 63 13.80 -1.57 22.88
C LEU A 63 14.93 -1.53 23.91
N ASN A 64 15.76 -0.49 23.85
CA ASN A 64 16.74 -0.22 24.90
C ASN A 64 16.20 0.90 25.79
N ARG A 65 16.38 0.77 27.11
CA ARG A 65 16.04 1.83 28.07
C ARG A 65 16.80 3.11 27.73
N GLY A 66 16.13 4.26 27.82
CA GLY A 66 16.70 5.59 27.56
C GLY A 66 16.70 6.03 26.09
N ASN A 67 16.02 5.31 25.19
CA ASN A 67 15.87 5.74 23.79
C ASN A 67 14.47 6.32 23.53
N PHE A 68 14.43 7.33 22.67
CA PHE A 68 13.20 7.95 22.20
C PHE A 68 12.67 7.16 21.01
N MET A 69 11.34 7.02 20.94
CA MET A 69 10.67 6.28 19.88
C MET A 69 9.45 7.03 19.38
N ALA A 70 9.14 6.81 18.11
CA ALA A 70 7.91 7.29 17.50
C ALA A 70 7.37 6.20 16.57
N SER A 71 6.06 6.02 16.57
CA SER A 71 5.38 5.24 15.55
C SER A 71 4.89 6.20 14.45
N LEU A 72 5.04 5.79 13.21
CA LEU A 72 4.50 6.43 12.02
C LEU A 72 3.53 5.46 11.38
N ASP A 73 2.23 5.74 11.50
CA ASP A 73 1.18 4.99 10.81
C ASP A 73 1.06 5.53 9.38
N LEU A 74 1.40 4.69 8.41
CA LEU A 74 1.30 5.01 6.99
C LEU A 74 -0.13 4.92 6.46
N GLN A 75 -1.12 4.48 7.26
CA GLN A 75 -2.55 4.48 6.87
C GLN A 75 -3.15 5.89 6.77
N GLU A 76 -2.59 6.90 7.45
CA GLU A 76 -3.02 8.28 7.28
C GLU A 76 -2.50 8.91 5.98
N ALA A 77 -1.56 8.25 5.30
CA ALA A 77 -1.25 8.51 3.90
C ALA A 77 -2.05 7.53 3.03
N ASP A 78 -2.74 8.01 1.99
CA ASP A 78 -3.45 7.18 1.01
C ASP A 78 -2.46 6.30 0.20
N PHE A 79 -1.76 5.35 0.84
CA PHE A 79 -0.75 4.51 0.22
C PHE A 79 -1.42 3.46 -0.65
N HIS A 80 -1.65 3.85 -1.89
CA HIS A 80 -2.24 3.04 -2.91
C HIS A 80 -1.16 2.51 -3.84
N VAL A 81 -0.72 1.27 -3.61
CA VAL A 81 0.26 0.63 -4.50
C VAL A 81 -0.35 0.45 -5.89
N PRO A 82 0.19 1.07 -6.94
CA PRO A 82 -0.37 0.94 -8.28
C PRO A 82 -0.22 -0.50 -8.79
N ILE A 83 -1.26 -0.98 -9.46
CA ILE A 83 -1.27 -2.26 -10.14
C ILE A 83 -0.79 -2.05 -11.57
N HIS A 84 0.23 -2.81 -11.94
CA HIS A 84 0.73 -2.86 -13.31
C HIS A 84 -0.44 -3.08 -14.30
N PRO A 85 -0.58 -2.29 -15.39
CA PRO A 85 -1.74 -2.32 -16.29
C PRO A 85 -2.13 -3.72 -16.78
N LYS A 86 -1.15 -4.56 -17.12
CA LYS A 86 -1.36 -5.96 -17.56
C LYS A 86 -2.01 -6.86 -16.51
N HIS A 87 -1.93 -6.52 -15.22
CA HIS A 87 -2.49 -7.30 -14.11
C HIS A 87 -3.87 -6.82 -13.66
N ARG A 88 -4.30 -5.61 -14.06
CA ARG A 88 -5.63 -5.07 -13.68
C ARG A 88 -6.79 -5.96 -14.12
N LYS A 89 -6.61 -6.72 -15.21
CA LYS A 89 -7.57 -7.72 -15.71
C LYS A 89 -7.92 -8.83 -14.71
N PHE A 90 -7.10 -9.05 -13.68
CA PHE A 90 -7.35 -10.04 -12.62
C PHE A 90 -8.17 -9.48 -11.46
N LEU A 91 -8.37 -8.16 -11.42
CA LEU A 91 -9.00 -7.43 -10.32
C LEU A 91 -10.21 -6.65 -10.85
N ARG A 92 -11.05 -7.32 -11.64
CA ARG A 92 -12.28 -6.75 -12.20
C ARG A 92 -13.48 -7.09 -11.32
N PHE A 93 -14.49 -6.24 -11.37
CA PHE A 93 -15.79 -6.47 -10.74
C PHE A 93 -16.89 -5.74 -11.49
N MET A 94 -18.14 -6.09 -11.17
CA MET A 94 -19.32 -5.49 -11.77
C MET A 94 -20.23 -4.91 -10.69
N VAL A 95 -20.76 -3.73 -10.95
CA VAL A 95 -21.80 -3.08 -10.13
C VAL A 95 -22.81 -2.45 -11.07
N ALA A 96 -24.09 -2.75 -10.89
CA ALA A 96 -25.19 -2.18 -11.69
C ALA A 96 -24.95 -2.30 -13.22
N GLY A 97 -24.48 -3.47 -13.69
CA GLY A 97 -24.19 -3.71 -15.11
C GLY A 97 -22.91 -3.04 -15.65
N GLN A 98 -22.22 -2.22 -14.84
CA GLN A 98 -21.00 -1.54 -15.23
C GLN A 98 -19.76 -2.32 -14.79
N HIS A 99 -18.73 -2.31 -15.65
CA HIS A 99 -17.50 -3.07 -15.45
C HIS A 99 -16.37 -2.16 -14.96
N PHE A 100 -15.80 -2.50 -13.82
CA PHE A 100 -14.71 -1.76 -13.19
C PHE A 100 -13.48 -2.64 -12.99
N GLN A 101 -12.31 -2.02 -12.97
CA GLN A 101 -11.05 -2.66 -12.58
C GLN A 101 -10.27 -1.78 -11.62
N PHE A 102 -9.52 -2.42 -10.73
CA PHE A 102 -8.64 -1.71 -9.81
C PHE A 102 -7.38 -1.20 -10.53
N ARG A 103 -7.06 0.07 -10.32
CA ARG A 103 -5.78 0.68 -10.70
C ARG A 103 -4.75 0.56 -9.59
N GLU A 104 -5.22 0.46 -8.35
CA GLU A 104 -4.43 0.40 -7.13
C GLU A 104 -4.81 -0.83 -6.32
N LEU A 105 -3.89 -1.33 -5.50
CA LEU A 105 -4.06 -2.57 -4.76
C LEU A 105 -5.32 -2.49 -3.86
N PRO A 106 -6.34 -3.36 -4.08
CA PRO A 106 -7.54 -3.33 -3.26
C PRO A 106 -7.22 -3.74 -1.82
N PHE A 107 -7.87 -3.06 -0.87
CA PHE A 107 -7.81 -3.41 0.54
C PHE A 107 -8.10 -4.91 0.74
N ARG A 108 -7.24 -5.58 1.53
CA ARG A 108 -7.33 -7.01 1.89
C ARG A 108 -6.93 -8.04 0.81
N LEU A 109 -6.04 -7.72 -0.14
CA LEU A 109 -5.27 -8.81 -0.77
C LEU A 109 -4.46 -9.51 0.33
N LYS A 110 -4.54 -10.85 0.43
CA LYS A 110 -3.64 -11.61 1.33
C LYS A 110 -2.16 -11.44 0.97
N THR A 111 -1.85 -11.07 -0.27
CA THR A 111 -0.49 -10.72 -0.69
C THR A 111 -0.16 -9.24 -0.45
N ALA A 112 -1.11 -8.40 -0.06
CA ALA A 112 -0.84 -6.98 0.21
C ALA A 112 0.23 -6.79 1.28
N PRO A 113 0.25 -7.54 2.40
CA PRO A 113 1.36 -7.50 3.34
C PRO A 113 2.73 -7.82 2.70
N TRP A 114 2.79 -8.80 1.79
CA TRP A 114 4.02 -9.15 1.08
C TRP A 114 4.45 -8.04 0.10
N ILE A 115 3.52 -7.53 -0.71
CA ILE A 115 3.77 -6.46 -1.68
C ILE A 115 4.24 -5.20 -0.94
N ILE A 116 3.52 -4.78 0.09
CA ILE A 116 3.85 -3.63 0.93
C ILE A 116 5.24 -3.81 1.55
N THR A 117 5.54 -4.98 2.13
CA THR A 117 6.87 -5.26 2.69
C THR A 117 7.97 -5.13 1.64
N LYS A 118 7.74 -5.59 0.41
CA LYS A 118 8.71 -5.48 -0.68
C LYS A 118 8.88 -4.04 -1.19
N CYS A 119 7.79 -3.27 -1.29
CA CYS A 119 7.84 -1.85 -1.66
C CYS A 119 8.58 -1.02 -0.61
N PHE A 120 8.41 -1.35 0.67
CA PHE A 120 9.02 -0.63 1.78
C PHE A 120 10.46 -1.02 2.09
N ALA A 121 10.89 -2.22 1.71
CA ALA A 121 12.25 -2.69 2.00
C ALA A 121 13.36 -1.77 1.43
N PRO A 122 13.30 -1.28 0.18
CA PRO A 122 14.28 -0.32 -0.34
C PRO A 122 14.30 1.01 0.44
N VAL A 123 13.12 1.55 0.78
CA VAL A 123 13.01 2.82 1.54
C VAL A 123 13.63 2.66 2.92
N ALA A 124 13.31 1.57 3.62
CA ALA A 124 13.89 1.28 4.92
C ALA A 124 15.40 1.05 4.85
N ALA A 125 15.90 0.40 3.79
CA ALA A 125 17.34 0.21 3.58
C ALA A 125 18.06 1.55 3.34
N TYR A 126 17.46 2.45 2.56
CA TYR A 126 18.00 3.79 2.32
C TYR A 126 18.06 4.62 3.61
N LEU A 127 16.98 4.65 4.39
CA LEU A 127 16.94 5.33 5.69
C LEU A 127 17.99 4.78 6.67
N ARG A 128 18.17 3.46 6.72
CA ARG A 128 19.23 2.82 7.53
C ARG A 128 20.63 3.21 7.06
N ARG A 129 20.86 3.38 5.76
CA ARG A 129 22.13 3.88 5.22
C ARG A 129 22.42 5.31 5.68
N LEU A 130 21.38 6.14 5.82
CA LEU A 130 21.44 7.48 6.42
C LEU A 130 21.53 7.46 7.96
N LYS A 131 21.77 6.29 8.57
CA LYS A 131 21.88 6.10 10.03
C LYS A 131 20.59 6.33 10.81
N HIS A 132 19.44 6.40 10.15
CA HIS A 132 18.14 6.38 10.83
C HIS A 132 17.78 4.97 11.27
N GLN A 133 17.42 4.79 12.54
CA GLN A 133 16.92 3.50 13.03
C GLN A 133 15.42 3.40 12.75
N VAL A 134 15.08 2.68 11.68
CA VAL A 134 13.70 2.46 11.24
C VAL A 134 13.36 0.98 11.16
N PHE A 135 12.19 0.63 11.68
CA PHE A 135 11.69 -0.73 11.81
C PHE A 135 10.28 -0.79 11.21
N PRO A 136 10.18 -1.12 9.91
CA PRO A 136 8.89 -1.22 9.24
C PRO A 136 8.12 -2.44 9.72
N TYR A 137 6.89 -2.26 10.20
CA TYR A 137 5.92 -3.31 10.46
C TYR A 137 4.68 -3.05 9.62
N LEU A 138 4.66 -3.57 8.38
CA LEU A 138 3.61 -3.26 7.40
C LEU A 138 3.44 -1.74 7.25
N ASP A 139 2.29 -1.21 7.68
CA ASP A 139 1.89 0.18 7.70
C ASP A 139 2.37 0.94 8.96
N ASP A 140 2.69 0.26 10.05
CA ASP A 140 3.20 0.89 11.27
C ASP A 140 4.73 0.88 11.28
N TRP A 141 5.35 2.03 11.06
CA TRP A 141 6.82 2.17 11.12
C TRP A 141 7.26 2.66 12.49
N LEU A 142 8.10 1.88 13.17
CA LEU A 142 8.73 2.33 14.40
C LEU A 142 10.07 2.99 14.10
N LEU A 143 10.26 4.21 14.60
CA LEU A 143 11.51 4.95 14.55
C LEU A 143 12.10 5.05 15.96
N LYS A 144 13.43 5.01 16.05
CA LYS A 144 14.17 5.05 17.31
C LYS A 144 15.35 6.01 17.21
N ALA A 145 15.65 6.72 18.30
CA ALA A 145 16.87 7.53 18.42
C ALA A 145 17.30 7.71 19.88
N LEU A 146 18.56 8.13 20.09
CA LEU A 146 19.12 8.38 21.43
C LEU A 146 18.62 9.68 22.06
N ASN A 147 18.14 10.64 21.26
CA ASN A 147 17.58 11.90 21.74
C ASN A 147 16.42 12.37 20.84
N ILE A 148 15.64 13.31 21.36
CA ILE A 148 14.43 13.80 20.69
C ILE A 148 14.73 14.54 19.38
N SER A 149 15.85 15.26 19.28
CA SER A 149 16.23 15.99 18.07
C SER A 149 16.52 15.02 16.91
N ALA A 150 17.29 13.97 17.17
CA ALA A 150 17.58 12.91 16.21
C ALA A 150 16.32 12.13 15.79
N LEU A 151 15.39 11.89 16.72
CA LEU A 151 14.12 11.25 16.39
C LEU A 151 13.27 12.13 15.46
N ARG A 152 13.15 13.43 15.76
CA ARG A 152 12.41 14.40 14.91
C ARG A 152 13.04 14.53 13.53
N HIS A 153 14.37 14.54 13.46
CA HIS A 153 15.08 14.55 12.18
C HIS A 153 14.76 13.28 11.37
N SER A 154 14.82 12.11 12.00
CA SER A 154 14.49 10.81 11.36
C SER A 154 13.05 10.75 10.86
N LEU A 155 12.10 11.24 11.66
CA LEU A 155 10.68 11.37 11.25
C LEU A 155 10.53 12.28 10.03
N LYS A 156 11.14 13.47 10.06
CA LYS A 156 11.05 14.44 8.96
C LYS A 156 11.65 13.88 7.66
N THR A 157 12.79 13.21 7.73
CA THR A 157 13.41 12.56 6.56
C THR A 157 12.51 11.45 6.01
N THR A 158 11.97 10.61 6.89
CA THR A 158 11.07 9.51 6.51
C THR A 158 9.81 10.03 5.83
N LEU A 159 9.13 11.02 6.42
CA LEU A 159 7.94 11.65 5.84
C LEU A 159 8.23 12.29 4.47
N ARG A 160 9.36 13.00 4.33
CA ARG A 160 9.75 13.62 3.06
C ARG A 160 9.95 12.59 1.96
N LEU A 161 10.60 11.47 2.25
CA LEU A 161 10.81 10.40 1.27
C LEU A 161 9.47 9.83 0.78
N PHE A 162 8.54 9.57 1.69
CA PHE A 162 7.21 9.10 1.30
C PHE A 162 6.47 10.14 0.45
N GLN A 163 6.49 11.42 0.82
CA GLN A 163 5.87 12.50 0.03
C GLN A 163 6.48 12.65 -1.37
N GLN A 164 7.81 12.61 -1.50
CA GLN A 164 8.49 12.76 -2.78
C GLN A 164 8.24 11.58 -3.73
N SER A 165 8.28 10.34 -3.22
CA SER A 165 7.98 9.15 -4.02
C SER A 165 6.55 9.16 -4.57
N LEU A 166 5.60 9.74 -3.83
CA LEU A 166 4.21 9.90 -4.26
C LEU A 166 4.07 10.98 -5.36
N SER A 167 4.76 12.11 -5.20
CA SER A 167 4.73 13.19 -6.21
C SER A 167 5.32 12.76 -7.56
N THR A 168 6.41 12.00 -7.55
CA THR A 168 7.03 11.50 -8.80
C THR A 168 6.15 10.51 -9.56
N GLU A 169 5.30 9.72 -8.90
CA GLU A 169 4.35 8.84 -9.59
C GLU A 169 3.13 9.62 -10.12
N THR A 170 2.71 10.70 -9.46
CA THR A 170 1.63 11.57 -9.97
C THR A 170 2.01 12.39 -11.20
N SER A 171 3.31 12.69 -11.40
CA SER A 171 3.80 13.47 -12.55
C SER A 171 4.07 12.63 -13.82
N HIS A 172 3.74 11.33 -13.82
CA HIS A 172 3.88 10.47 -15.01
C HIS A 172 2.55 10.05 -15.64
N SER A 173 1.45 10.74 -15.34
CA SER A 173 0.19 10.58 -16.08
C SER A 173 -0.37 11.92 -16.59
N SER A 174 0.36 12.58 -17.50
CA SER A 174 -0.22 13.57 -18.40
C SER A 174 0.78 14.00 -19.47
N SER A 175 0.76 13.30 -20.60
CA SER A 175 1.06 13.86 -21.93
C SER A 175 0.69 12.85 -23.02
N LEU A 176 -0.59 12.85 -23.40
CA LEU A 176 -0.92 12.56 -24.80
C LEU A 176 -0.78 13.90 -25.53
N PRO A 177 -0.02 14.01 -26.62
CA PRO A 177 -0.15 15.15 -27.50
C PRO A 177 -1.46 15.00 -28.28
N GLU A 178 -2.30 16.02 -28.20
CA GLU A 178 -3.29 16.30 -29.25
C GLU A 178 -2.52 16.83 -30.48
N GLY A 179 -2.85 16.28 -31.66
CA GLY A 179 -2.24 16.64 -32.93
C GLY A 179 -2.16 15.45 -33.88
#